data_AF-A0A9E0QV81-F1
#
_entry.id   AF-A0A9E0QV81-F1
#
_cell.length_a   1.000
_cell.length_b   1.000
_cell.length_c   1.000
_cell.angle_alpha   90.00
_cell.angle_beta   90.00
_cell.angle_gamma   90.00
#
_symmetry.space_group_name_H-M   'P 1'
#
loop_
_entity.id
_entity.type
_entity.pdbx_description
1 polymer ?
#
loop_
_entity_poly.entity_id
_entity_poly.type
_entity_poly.pdbx_seq_one_letter_code
_entity_poly.pdbx_strand_id
1 'polypeptide(L)'
;MLRLIFLAAALLTTLAWGMGYVWISGLACAFGSPGGDCSIPLPWSLRGEDLTLLVLMPGAVVAGLLALAWLSGRRAQKSES
;
A
#
# COMPACT_ATOMS: atom_id res chain seq x y z
N MET A 1 5.23 21.73 7.28
CA MET A 1 4.29 21.48 6.15
C MET A 1 4.68 20.26 5.31
N LEU A 2 5.92 20.14 4.81
CA LEU A 2 6.33 19.03 3.93
C LEU A 2 6.11 17.62 4.52
N ARG A 3 6.36 17.42 5.82
CA ARG A 3 6.11 16.15 6.53
C ARG A 3 4.64 15.73 6.52
N LEU A 4 3.71 16.68 6.67
CA LEU A 4 2.26 16.40 6.62
C LEU A 4 1.84 15.95 5.23
N ILE A 5 2.43 16.54 4.19
CA ILE A 5 2.17 16.15 2.79
C ILE A 5 2.61 14.70 2.55
N PHE A 6 3.80 14.31 3.01
CA PHE A 6 4.27 12.92 2.88
C PHE A 6 3.41 11.92 3.68
N LEU A 7 2.94 12.29 4.87
CA LEU A 7 2.05 11.44 5.66
C LEU A 7 0.66 11.31 5.02
N ALA A 8 0.09 12.40 4.52
CA ALA A 8 -1.17 12.38 3.78
C ALA A 8 -1.04 11.54 2.50
N ALA A 9 0.06 11.70 1.75
CA ALA A 9 0.37 10.88 0.59
C ALA A 9 0.49 9.39 0.96
N ALA A 10 1.20 9.05 2.04
CA ALA A 10 1.33 7.66 2.49
C ALA A 10 -0.04 7.06 2.88
N LEU A 11 -0.89 7.84 3.56
CA LEU A 11 -2.24 7.41 3.92
C LEU A 11 -3.11 7.16 2.68
N LEU A 12 -3.13 8.11 1.74
CA LEU A 12 -3.88 7.97 0.49
C LEU A 12 -3.40 6.78 -0.34
N THR A 13 -2.08 6.57 -0.40
CA THR A 13 -1.50 5.42 -1.12
C THR A 13 -1.93 4.11 -0.48
N THR A 14 -1.97 4.04 0.86
CA THR A 14 -2.40 2.84 1.59
C THR A 14 -3.90 2.55 1.40
N LEU A 15 -4.73 3.60 1.39
CA LEU A 15 -6.16 3.49 1.12
C LEU A 15 -6.43 3.03 -0.34
N ALA A 16 -5.76 3.67 -1.30
CA ALA A 16 -5.86 3.30 -2.71
C ALA A 16 -5.40 1.86 -2.94
N TRP A 17 -4.33 1.45 -2.27
CA TRP A 17 -3.85 0.07 -2.28
C TRP A 17 -4.90 -0.92 -1.77
N GLY A 18 -5.46 -0.69 -0.57
CA GLY A 18 -6.47 -1.58 0.01
C GLY A 18 -7.73 -1.68 -0.86
N MET A 19 -8.16 -0.55 -1.43
CA MET A 19 -9.31 -0.52 -2.33
C MET A 19 -9.03 -1.25 -3.65
N GLY A 20 -7.85 -1.04 -4.24
CA GLY A 20 -7.41 -1.77 -5.44
C GLY A 20 -7.28 -3.28 -5.21
N TYR A 21 -6.79 -3.68 -4.04
CA TYR A 21 -6.66 -5.08 -3.65
C TYR A 21 -8.02 -5.80 -3.61
N VAL A 22 -8.99 -5.19 -2.93
CA VAL A 22 -10.36 -5.73 -2.83
C VAL A 22 -11.03 -5.76 -4.21
N TRP A 23 -10.82 -4.71 -5.02
CA TRP A 23 -11.38 -4.63 -6.35
C TRP A 23 -10.86 -5.74 -7.28
N ILE A 24 -9.54 -5.92 -7.36
CA ILE A 24 -8.90 -6.96 -8.18
C ILE A 24 -9.33 -8.35 -7.70
N SER A 25 -9.34 -8.57 -6.38
CA SER A 25 -9.79 -9.84 -5.80
C SER A 25 -11.26 -10.12 -6.09
N GLY A 26 -12.11 -9.08 -6.06
CA GLY A 26 -13.53 -9.17 -6.40
C GLY A 26 -13.76 -9.50 -7.88
N LEU A 27 -12.98 -8.91 -8.78
CA LEU A 27 -13.01 -9.26 -10.20
C LEU A 27 -12.54 -10.70 -10.43
N ALA A 28 -11.45 -11.11 -9.80
CA ALA A 28 -10.96 -12.49 -9.88
C ALA A 28 -12.01 -13.49 -9.37
N CYS A 29 -12.75 -13.13 -8.31
CA CYS A 29 -13.87 -13.93 -7.82
C CYS A 29 -15.05 -14.00 -8.80
N ALA A 30 -15.44 -12.87 -9.39
CA ALA A 30 -16.56 -12.81 -10.31
C ALA A 30 -16.30 -13.59 -11.63
N PHE A 31 -15.05 -13.64 -12.07
CA PHE A 31 -14.66 -14.31 -13.32
C PHE A 31 -14.01 -15.69 -13.13
N GLY A 32 -13.59 -16.06 -11.91
CA GLY A 32 -12.81 -17.26 -11.64
C GLY A 32 -13.58 -18.45 -11.05
N SER A 33 -14.82 -18.26 -10.55
CA SER A 33 -15.56 -19.33 -9.87
C SER A 33 -17.01 -19.42 -10.40
N PRO A 34 -17.32 -20.37 -11.30
CA PRO A 34 -18.70 -20.60 -11.75
C PRO A 34 -19.60 -21.31 -10.72
N GLY A 35 -19.21 -21.48 -9.46
CA GLY A 35 -20.07 -22.19 -8.51
C GLY A 35 -19.60 -22.41 -7.06
N GLY A 36 -18.70 -21.62 -6.49
CA GLY A 36 -18.27 -21.82 -5.10
C GLY A 36 -17.83 -20.56 -4.36
N ASP A 37 -18.05 -20.55 -3.04
CA ASP A 37 -17.70 -19.50 -2.08
C ASP A 37 -16.33 -18.89 -2.36
N CYS A 38 -16.33 -17.70 -2.96
CA CYS A 38 -15.08 -17.02 -3.27
C CYS A 38 -14.59 -16.27 -2.02
N SER A 39 -13.49 -16.76 -1.44
CA SER A 39 -12.82 -16.10 -0.33
C SER A 39 -11.69 -15.22 -0.85
N ILE A 40 -11.69 -13.95 -0.45
CA ILE A 40 -10.60 -13.02 -0.76
C ILE A 40 -9.34 -13.55 -0.06
N PRO A 41 -8.28 -13.94 -0.81
CA PRO A 41 -7.06 -14.41 -0.19
C PRO A 41 -6.45 -13.29 0.65
N LEU A 42 -5.83 -13.66 1.77
CA LEU A 42 -5.12 -12.68 2.59
C LEU A 42 -3.86 -12.23 1.83
N PRO A 43 -3.43 -10.95 1.95
CA PRO A 43 -2.28 -10.47 1.20
C PRO A 43 -0.99 -11.22 1.53
N TRP A 44 -0.86 -11.75 2.75
CA TRP A 44 0.24 -12.63 3.16
C TRP A 44 0.10 -14.10 2.71
N SER A 45 -1.03 -14.51 2.13
CA SER A 45 -1.18 -15.84 1.51
C SER A 45 -0.82 -15.86 0.02
N LEU A 46 -0.62 -14.69 -0.61
CA LEU A 46 -0.18 -14.60 -2.00
C LEU A 46 1.24 -15.14 -2.16
N ARG A 47 1.57 -15.65 -3.35
CA ARG A 47 2.91 -16.18 -3.66
C ARG A 47 3.38 -15.68 -5.02
N GLY A 48 4.70 -15.63 -5.20
CA GLY A 48 5.33 -15.30 -6.47
C GLY A 48 5.09 -13.84 -6.90
N GLU A 49 4.63 -13.67 -8.13
CA GLU A 49 4.49 -12.37 -8.79
C GLU A 49 3.36 -11.53 -8.18
N ASP A 50 2.26 -12.17 -7.79
CA ASP A 50 1.10 -11.51 -7.18
C ASP A 50 1.46 -10.88 -5.82
N LEU A 51 2.22 -11.59 -4.98
CA LEU A 51 2.72 -11.02 -3.72
C LEU A 51 3.60 -9.80 -3.99
N THR A 52 4.44 -9.88 -5.01
CA THR A 52 5.40 -8.81 -5.32
C THR A 52 4.70 -7.56 -5.81
N LEU A 53 3.78 -7.70 -6.77
CA LEU A 53 3.04 -6.60 -7.37
C LEU A 53 1.95 -6.05 -6.45
N LEU A 54 1.18 -6.93 -5.82
CA LEU A 54 0.04 -6.51 -4.99
C LEU A 54 0.43 -6.19 -3.56
N VAL A 55 1.62 -6.52 -3.04
CA VAL A 55 1.95 -6.26 -1.63
C VAL A 55 3.30 -5.58 -1.47
N LEU A 56 4.37 -6.16 -2.02
CA LEU A 56 5.72 -5.61 -1.80
C LEU A 56 5.91 -4.26 -2.48
N MET A 57 5.51 -4.12 -3.75
CA MET A 57 5.65 -2.86 -4.49
C MET A 57 4.91 -1.69 -3.81
N PRO A 58 3.59 -1.79 -3.55
CA PRO A 58 2.86 -0.73 -2.86
C PRO A 58 3.38 -0.50 -1.43
N GLY A 59 3.77 -1.57 -0.73
CA GLY A 59 4.41 -1.46 0.59
C GLY A 59 5.74 -0.69 0.55
N ALA A 60 6.57 -0.91 -0.47
CA ALA A 60 7.83 -0.20 -0.67
C ALA A 60 7.62 1.29 -0.94
N VAL A 61 6.58 1.65 -1.71
CA VAL A 61 6.22 3.05 -1.95
C VAL A 61 5.81 3.73 -0.63
N VAL A 62 4.95 3.09 0.16
CA VAL A 62 4.52 3.62 1.46
C VAL A 62 5.72 3.74 2.42
N ALA A 63 6.58 2.74 2.48
CA ALA A 63 7.80 2.78 3.29
C ALA A 63 8.74 3.92 2.86
N GLY A 64 8.90 4.14 1.55
CA GLY A 64 9.66 5.26 1.00
C GLY A 64 9.08 6.61 1.40
N LEU A 65 7.76 6.79 1.30
CA LEU A 65 7.06 8.01 1.73
C LEU A 65 7.23 8.27 3.23
N LEU A 66 7.14 7.22 4.05
CA LEU A 66 7.37 7.32 5.49
C LEU A 66 8.83 7.66 5.83
N ALA A 67 9.80 7.06 5.12
CA ALA A 67 11.21 7.38 5.28
C ALA A 67 11.50 8.85 4.92
N LEU A 68 10.90 9.35 3.83
CA LEU A 68 10.99 10.76 3.45
C LEU A 68 10.29 11.69 4.45
N ALA A 69 9.14 11.30 4.98
CA ALA A 69 8.47 12.03 6.06
C ALA A 69 9.36 12.13 7.31
N TRP A 70 10.09 11.07 7.63
CA TRP A 70 10.98 11.02 8.79
C TRP A 70 12.26 11.84 8.58
N LEU A 71 12.90 11.70 7.41
CA LEU A 71 14.08 12.48 7.03
C LEU A 71 13.78 13.99 6.96
N SER A 72 12.62 14.37 6.42
CA SER A 72 12.20 15.78 6.37
C SER A 72 11.93 16.35 7.77
N GLY A 73 11.39 15.54 8.69
CA GLY A 73 11.27 15.91 10.11
C GLY A 73 12.61 16.14 10.79
N ARG A 74 13.60 15.28 10.55
CA ARG A 74 14.97 15.43 11.08
C ARG A 74 15.69 16.67 10.55
N ARG A 75 15.52 16.98 9.26
CA ARG A 75 16.14 18.18 8.67
C ARG A 75 15.53 19.48 9.20
N ALA A 76 14.23 19.51 9.48
CA ALA A 76 13.58 20.68 10.05
C ALA A 76 14.14 21.04 11.45
N GLN A 77 14.41 20.03 12.30
CA GLN A 77 14.99 20.26 13.63
C GLN A 77 16.44 20.77 13.59
N LYS A 78 17.21 20.43 12.55
CA LYS A 78 18.63 20.81 12.46
C LYS A 78 18.85 22.25 11.99
N SER A 79 17.81 22.90 11.45
CA SER A 79 17.89 24.28 10.94
C SER A 79 17.50 25.35 11.98
N GLU A 80 17.05 24.92 13.16
CA GLU A 80 16.60 25.78 14.26
C GLU A 80 17.60 25.78 15.44
N SER A 81 18.79 25.20 15.25
CA SER A 81 19.88 25.12 16.24
C SER A 81 21.14 25.82 15.77
#